data_AF-A0A5M3N787-F1
#
_entry.id   AF-A0A5M3N787-F1
#
_cell.length_a   1.000
_cell.length_b   1.000
_cell.length_c   1.000
_cell.angle_alpha   90.00
_cell.angle_beta   90.00
_cell.angle_gamma   90.00
#
_symmetry.space_group_name_H-M   'P 1'
#
loop_
_entity.id
_entity.type
_entity.pdbx_description
1 polymer ?
#
loop_
_entity_poly.entity_id
_entity_poly.type
_entity_poly.pdbx_seq_one_letter_code
_entity_poly.pdbx_strand_id
1 'polypeptide(L)'
;MELLVKLMKPFFWEDLAVTIDGDTFEPYVIETFFKASRGQRLHVIISPSDPQLCALTKEQEHERLMVIMKLLAPRFRRLHSLSVETVYRSTIVAISRFFDNVKMPQLTHLRLVPRIADDDSSLDISSLECPHLYELHIDPESFLNLAEDCDFIWPSGGDEFALHITSWKPTRPSNTVNSPRFIQALRDLGEARKESFAVEIQDVSFNHDDFYIRGAPIEYLYSLRLQGLTGFFLSILFEHIDFPGPNQIYISHCDMEGDVNTDGQRRAVDGDELHLDNIRSSTSLLRMIQDFRGFKVRINDCPGFNDWVLGAMAFVCEKQQRFACSSMTSLSIKGCTFSPDALKCMCEMRLGAGTIEDLDVSGAPPLDEHLRAWFVENVDEFS
;
A
#
# COMPACT_ATOMS: atom_id res chain seq x y z
N MET A 1 -44.19 -6.78 6.29
CA MET A 1 -42.84 -6.83 5.70
C MET A 1 -42.67 -8.02 4.74
N GLU A 2 -43.02 -9.25 5.13
CA GLU A 2 -42.82 -10.47 4.30
C GLU A 2 -43.40 -10.42 2.88
N LEU A 3 -44.53 -9.74 2.67
CA LEU A 3 -45.16 -9.61 1.35
C LEU A 3 -44.39 -8.67 0.42
N LEU A 4 -43.79 -7.60 0.96
CA LEU A 4 -42.91 -6.69 0.21
C LEU A 4 -41.58 -7.37 -0.14
N VAL A 5 -41.03 -8.14 0.80
CA VAL A 5 -39.80 -8.93 0.59
C VAL A 5 -39.96 -9.89 -0.60
N LYS A 6 -41.14 -10.50 -0.76
CA LYS A 6 -41.44 -11.40 -1.90
C LYS A 6 -41.62 -10.68 -3.24
N LEU A 7 -41.88 -9.37 -3.24
CA LEU A 7 -42.12 -8.57 -4.45
C LEU A 7 -40.85 -7.86 -4.96
N MET A 8 -39.80 -7.78 -4.15
CA MET A 8 -38.53 -7.18 -4.54
C MET A 8 -37.74 -8.09 -5.49
N LYS A 9 -37.10 -7.49 -6.50
CA LYS A 9 -36.27 -8.22 -7.46
C LYS A 9 -35.05 -8.84 -6.76
N PRO A 10 -34.56 -10.03 -7.21
CA PRO A 10 -33.46 -10.74 -6.56
C PRO A 10 -32.18 -9.92 -6.34
N PHE A 11 -31.84 -9.03 -7.28
CA PHE A 11 -30.61 -8.23 -7.19
C PHE A 11 -30.58 -7.26 -6.01
N PHE A 12 -31.74 -6.86 -5.46
CA PHE A 12 -31.77 -6.01 -4.26
C PHE A 12 -31.30 -6.73 -2.98
N TRP A 13 -31.03 -8.04 -3.07
CA TRP A 13 -30.60 -8.86 -1.94
C TRP A 13 -29.17 -9.35 -2.07
N GLU A 14 -28.39 -8.78 -2.99
CA GLU A 14 -26.98 -9.09 -3.17
C GLU A 14 -26.11 -8.25 -2.23
N ASP A 15 -26.46 -6.97 -2.05
CA ASP A 15 -25.69 -6.02 -1.25
C ASP A 15 -26.34 -5.74 0.11
N LEU A 16 -25.56 -5.90 1.18
CA LEU A 16 -25.93 -5.52 2.53
C LEU A 16 -24.91 -4.55 3.09
N ALA A 17 -25.32 -3.31 3.35
CA ALA A 17 -24.55 -2.34 4.12
C ALA A 17 -25.13 -2.23 5.54
N VAL A 18 -24.31 -2.45 6.56
CA VAL A 18 -24.70 -2.36 7.97
C VAL A 18 -23.91 -1.25 8.64
N THR A 19 -24.62 -0.20 9.05
CA THR A 19 -24.08 0.87 9.87
C THR A 19 -24.16 0.47 11.35
N ILE A 20 -23.01 0.23 11.98
CA ILE A 20 -22.97 -0.39 13.31
C ILE A 20 -23.34 0.53 14.46
N ASP A 21 -23.23 1.84 14.30
CA ASP A 21 -23.44 2.88 15.32
C ASP A 21 -24.74 3.68 15.11
N GLY A 22 -25.46 3.43 14.01
CA GLY A 22 -26.72 4.11 13.71
C GLY A 22 -27.88 3.66 14.58
N ASP A 23 -28.85 4.56 14.78
CA ASP A 23 -30.12 4.28 15.47
C ASP A 23 -30.95 3.18 14.79
N THR A 24 -30.61 2.83 13.55
CA THR A 24 -31.26 1.80 12.75
C THR A 24 -30.60 0.43 12.86
N PHE A 25 -29.63 0.24 13.77
CA PHE A 25 -29.01 -1.06 13.98
C PHE A 25 -30.01 -2.04 14.63
N GLU A 26 -30.65 -2.85 13.79
CA GLU A 26 -31.68 -3.80 14.19
C GLU A 26 -31.31 -5.22 13.71
N PRO A 27 -30.82 -6.12 14.58
CA PRO A 27 -30.40 -7.46 14.19
C PRO A 27 -31.44 -8.26 13.41
N TYR A 28 -32.73 -8.07 13.72
CA TYR A 28 -33.82 -8.72 13.01
C TYR A 28 -33.90 -8.31 11.53
N VAL A 29 -33.53 -7.08 11.18
CA VAL A 29 -33.49 -6.60 9.78
C VAL A 29 -32.39 -7.33 9.01
N ILE A 30 -31.21 -7.48 9.63
CA ILE A 30 -30.06 -8.21 9.07
C ILE A 30 -30.41 -9.68 8.85
N GLU A 31 -31.03 -10.31 9.86
CA GLU A 31 -31.49 -11.70 9.75
C GLU A 31 -32.54 -11.85 8.63
N THR A 32 -33.48 -10.90 8.54
CA THR A 32 -34.50 -10.88 7.49
C THR A 32 -33.87 -10.73 6.11
N PHE A 33 -32.86 -9.88 5.96
CA PHE A 33 -32.09 -9.76 4.72
C PHE A 33 -31.45 -11.10 4.33
N PHE A 34 -30.73 -11.77 5.24
CA PHE A 34 -30.10 -13.06 4.92
C PHE A 34 -31.11 -14.18 4.63
N LYS A 35 -32.31 -14.13 5.21
CA LYS A 35 -33.42 -15.03 4.84
C LYS A 35 -33.95 -14.71 3.43
N ALA A 36 -34.09 -13.42 3.12
CA ALA A 36 -34.60 -12.93 1.83
C ALA A 36 -33.63 -13.15 0.66
N SER A 37 -32.32 -13.04 0.90
CA SER A 37 -31.29 -13.21 -0.13
C SER A 37 -31.21 -14.61 -0.70
N ARG A 38 -31.83 -15.61 -0.05
CA ARG A 38 -31.88 -17.01 -0.53
C ARG A 38 -30.49 -17.44 -0.98
N GLY A 39 -30.33 -18.15 -2.10
CA GLY A 39 -29.05 -18.62 -2.65
C GLY A 39 -28.25 -17.60 -3.46
N GLN A 40 -28.57 -16.30 -3.38
CA GLN A 40 -27.83 -15.28 -4.13
C GLN A 40 -26.41 -15.09 -3.60
N ARG A 41 -25.58 -14.49 -4.46
CA ARG A 41 -24.25 -13.97 -4.09
C ARG A 41 -24.43 -12.83 -3.09
N LEU A 42 -23.46 -12.67 -2.20
CA LEU A 42 -23.52 -11.66 -1.13
C LEU A 42 -22.30 -10.74 -1.17
N HIS A 43 -22.56 -9.46 -1.04
CA HIS A 43 -21.59 -8.41 -0.77
C HIS A 43 -22.00 -7.77 0.54
N VAL A 44 -21.12 -7.80 1.54
CA VAL A 44 -21.44 -7.33 2.88
C VAL A 44 -20.42 -6.29 3.29
N ILE A 45 -20.92 -5.09 3.61
CA ILE A 45 -20.14 -3.97 4.13
C ILE A 45 -20.66 -3.68 5.53
N ILE A 46 -19.76 -3.67 6.51
CA ILE A 46 -20.06 -3.36 7.90
C ILE A 46 -19.10 -2.26 8.32
N SER A 47 -19.63 -1.11 8.68
CA SER A 47 -18.82 0.07 9.02
C SER A 47 -19.57 0.99 10.00
N PRO A 48 -18.85 1.82 10.77
CA PRO A 48 -19.47 2.95 11.46
C PRO A 48 -19.99 3.98 10.44
N SER A 49 -20.99 4.77 10.85
CA SER A 49 -21.59 5.85 10.05
C SER A 49 -20.57 6.91 9.70
N ASP A 50 -19.76 7.28 10.69
CA ASP A 50 -18.61 8.14 10.55
C ASP A 50 -17.42 7.47 11.24
N PRO A 51 -16.39 7.04 10.49
CA PRO A 51 -15.18 6.49 11.06
C PRO A 51 -14.50 7.41 12.07
N GLN A 52 -14.70 8.74 11.96
CA GLN A 52 -14.11 9.76 12.83
C GLN A 52 -14.86 9.96 14.15
N LEU A 53 -16.18 9.76 14.15
CA LEU A 53 -17.09 10.16 15.23
C LEU A 53 -17.89 9.01 15.86
N CYS A 54 -17.49 7.76 15.61
CA CYS A 54 -18.18 6.60 16.17
C CYS A 54 -18.35 6.72 17.69
N ALA A 55 -19.62 6.75 18.13
CA ALA A 55 -19.99 6.94 19.52
C ALA A 55 -19.95 5.65 20.36
N LEU A 56 -19.69 4.50 19.72
CA LEU A 56 -19.68 3.20 20.40
C LEU A 56 -18.43 3.05 21.27
N THR A 57 -18.61 2.46 22.45
CA THR A 57 -17.48 1.91 23.20
C THR A 57 -16.97 0.64 22.51
N LYS A 58 -15.73 0.24 22.85
CA LYS A 58 -15.12 -1.01 22.39
C LYS A 58 -16.03 -2.22 22.61
N GLU A 59 -16.65 -2.33 23.79
CA GLU A 59 -17.52 -3.44 24.15
C GLU A 59 -18.82 -3.45 23.32
N GLN A 60 -19.38 -2.27 23.03
CA GLN A 60 -20.57 -2.13 22.21
C GLN A 60 -20.30 -2.47 20.75
N GLU A 61 -19.18 -1.99 20.19
CA GLU A 61 -18.74 -2.33 18.83
C GLU A 61 -18.55 -3.85 18.70
N HIS A 62 -17.85 -4.45 19.66
CA HIS A 62 -17.65 -5.90 19.76
C HIS A 62 -19.01 -6.65 19.81
N GLU A 63 -19.91 -6.30 20.72
CA GLU A 63 -21.20 -6.99 20.86
C GLU A 63 -22.02 -6.94 19.55
N ARG A 64 -22.10 -5.75 18.92
CA ARG A 64 -22.84 -5.57 17.68
C ARG A 64 -22.23 -6.38 16.54
N LEU A 65 -20.92 -6.32 16.36
CA LEU A 65 -20.25 -7.06 15.28
C LEU A 65 -20.37 -8.57 15.47
N MET A 66 -20.28 -9.05 16.72
CA MET A 66 -20.53 -10.45 17.05
C MET A 66 -21.92 -10.94 16.64
N VAL A 67 -22.94 -10.11 16.80
CA VAL A 67 -24.30 -10.44 16.35
C VAL A 67 -24.36 -10.55 14.83
N ILE A 68 -23.76 -9.58 14.10
CA ILE A 68 -23.74 -9.60 12.64
C ILE A 68 -23.00 -10.84 12.13
N MET A 69 -21.82 -11.12 12.68
CA MET A 69 -20.98 -12.24 12.25
C MET A 69 -21.62 -13.60 12.53
N LYS A 70 -22.37 -13.76 13.64
CA LYS A 70 -23.18 -14.97 13.89
C LYS A 70 -24.25 -15.19 12.81
N LEU A 71 -24.86 -14.13 12.30
CA LEU A 71 -25.88 -14.21 11.25
C LEU A 71 -25.24 -14.45 9.86
N LEU A 72 -24.07 -13.88 9.62
CA LEU A 72 -23.35 -13.97 8.36
C LEU A 72 -22.63 -15.31 8.17
N ALA A 73 -21.99 -15.85 9.21
CA ALA A 73 -21.12 -17.02 9.11
C ALA A 73 -21.73 -18.24 8.39
N PRO A 74 -23.02 -18.59 8.60
CA PRO A 74 -23.67 -19.67 7.85
C PRO A 74 -23.72 -19.45 6.32
N ARG A 75 -23.43 -18.23 5.85
CA ARG A 75 -23.57 -17.79 4.45
C ARG A 75 -22.23 -17.56 3.74
N PHE A 76 -21.09 -17.76 4.41
CA PHE A 76 -19.75 -17.55 3.85
C PHE A 76 -19.49 -18.27 2.51
N ARG A 77 -20.12 -19.42 2.26
CA ARG A 77 -20.00 -20.14 0.99
C ARG A 77 -20.47 -19.36 -0.25
N ARG A 78 -21.28 -18.31 -0.07
CA ARG A 78 -21.81 -17.46 -1.15
C ARG A 78 -21.35 -16.02 -1.03
N LEU A 79 -20.48 -15.74 -0.06
CA LEU A 79 -19.94 -14.42 0.16
C LEU A 79 -18.92 -14.15 -0.93
N HIS A 80 -19.14 -13.07 -1.67
CA HIS A 80 -18.26 -12.63 -2.74
C HIS A 80 -17.37 -11.48 -2.28
N SER A 81 -17.90 -10.57 -1.48
CA SER A 81 -17.12 -9.49 -0.88
C SER A 81 -17.51 -9.32 0.59
N LEU A 82 -16.49 -9.14 1.44
CA LEU A 82 -16.65 -8.81 2.84
C LEU A 82 -15.78 -7.61 3.18
N SER A 83 -16.41 -6.53 3.63
CA SER A 83 -15.73 -5.37 4.20
C SER A 83 -16.22 -5.14 5.61
N VAL A 84 -15.28 -5.16 6.55
CA VAL A 84 -15.48 -4.92 7.98
C VAL A 84 -14.52 -3.82 8.39
N GLU A 85 -15.07 -2.63 8.56
CA GLU A 85 -14.36 -1.46 9.05
C GLU A 85 -14.78 -1.20 10.49
N THR A 86 -13.80 -1.10 11.38
CA THR A 86 -14.02 -0.97 12.82
C THR A 86 -13.20 0.16 13.38
N VAL A 87 -13.62 0.72 14.51
CA VAL A 87 -12.82 1.69 15.23
C VAL A 87 -11.66 0.98 15.93
N TYR A 88 -11.93 -0.15 16.59
CA TYR A 88 -10.97 -0.84 17.45
C TYR A 88 -10.51 -2.16 16.83
N ARG A 89 -9.20 -2.38 16.77
CA ARG A 89 -8.61 -3.67 16.33
C ARG A 89 -9.07 -4.84 17.16
N SER A 90 -9.22 -4.68 18.46
CA SER A 90 -9.76 -5.73 19.33
C SER A 90 -11.09 -6.30 18.84
N THR A 91 -11.91 -5.51 18.14
CA THR A 91 -13.14 -5.96 17.50
C THR A 91 -12.83 -6.95 16.37
N ILE A 92 -11.86 -6.64 15.49
CA ILE A 92 -11.40 -7.53 14.41
C ILE A 92 -10.85 -8.84 15.00
N VAL A 93 -10.00 -8.77 16.02
CA VAL A 93 -9.48 -9.95 16.73
C VAL A 93 -10.64 -10.79 17.29
N ALA A 94 -11.64 -10.17 17.91
CA ALA A 94 -12.74 -10.92 18.51
C ALA A 94 -13.66 -11.62 17.50
N ILE A 95 -13.80 -11.08 16.30
CA ILE A 95 -14.58 -11.71 15.22
C ILE A 95 -13.76 -12.65 14.35
N SER A 96 -12.44 -12.65 14.47
CA SER A 96 -11.57 -13.48 13.62
C SER A 96 -11.88 -14.97 13.78
N ARG A 97 -12.32 -15.40 14.96
CA ARG A 97 -12.79 -16.77 15.25
C ARG A 97 -13.92 -17.27 14.34
N PHE A 98 -14.66 -16.37 13.68
CA PHE A 98 -15.65 -16.79 12.68
C PHE A 98 -15.00 -17.25 11.38
N PHE A 99 -13.77 -16.82 11.10
CA PHE A 99 -13.00 -17.21 9.93
C PHE A 99 -12.18 -18.49 10.16
N ASP A 100 -12.08 -18.95 11.41
CA ASP A 100 -11.35 -20.16 11.76
C ASP A 100 -11.93 -21.41 11.08
N ASN A 101 -11.08 -22.14 10.36
CA ASN A 101 -11.42 -23.36 9.62
C ASN A 101 -12.54 -23.16 8.59
N VAL A 102 -12.66 -21.93 8.05
CA VAL A 102 -13.69 -21.58 7.08
C VAL A 102 -13.18 -21.65 5.65
N LYS A 103 -14.04 -22.14 4.77
CA LYS A 103 -13.87 -22.06 3.32
C LYS A 103 -14.83 -21.03 2.73
N MET A 104 -14.28 -20.02 2.06
CA MET A 104 -15.03 -19.00 1.32
C MET A 104 -14.71 -19.10 -0.17
N PRO A 105 -15.23 -20.13 -0.86
CA PRO A 105 -14.84 -20.46 -2.23
C PRO A 105 -15.30 -19.44 -3.28
N GLN A 106 -16.05 -18.39 -2.89
CA GLN A 106 -16.53 -17.35 -3.81
C GLN A 106 -16.00 -15.97 -3.44
N LEU A 107 -15.25 -15.85 -2.33
CA LEU A 107 -14.78 -14.57 -1.83
C LEU A 107 -13.64 -14.07 -2.72
N THR A 108 -13.83 -12.86 -3.22
CA THR A 108 -12.86 -12.16 -4.08
C THR A 108 -12.24 -10.96 -3.40
N HIS A 109 -12.95 -10.35 -2.45
CA HIS A 109 -12.45 -9.22 -1.67
C HIS A 109 -12.67 -9.45 -0.18
N LEU A 110 -11.61 -9.27 0.60
CA LEU A 110 -11.67 -9.28 2.05
C LEU A 110 -11.03 -8.01 2.58
N ARG A 111 -11.79 -7.23 3.35
CA ARG A 111 -11.33 -6.01 3.98
C ARG A 111 -11.62 -6.05 5.47
N LEU A 112 -10.57 -6.14 6.27
CA LEU A 112 -10.61 -6.15 7.74
C LEU A 112 -9.76 -4.98 8.24
N VAL A 113 -10.40 -3.83 8.44
CA VAL A 113 -9.68 -2.56 8.63
C VAL A 113 -10.06 -1.95 9.97
N PRO A 114 -9.20 -2.08 10.99
CA PRO A 114 -9.33 -1.31 12.21
C PRO A 114 -8.73 0.09 12.03
N ARG A 115 -9.32 1.08 12.70
CA ARG A 115 -8.77 2.45 12.72
C ARG A 115 -7.73 2.65 13.81
N ILE A 116 -7.92 2.02 14.97
CA ILE A 116 -7.08 2.14 16.15
C ILE A 116 -6.48 0.78 16.47
N ALA A 117 -5.16 0.72 16.56
CA ALA A 117 -4.40 -0.44 17.00
C ALA A 117 -4.39 -0.54 18.55
N ASP A 118 -5.56 -0.84 19.13
CA ASP A 118 -5.77 -0.93 20.58
C ASP A 118 -5.47 -2.33 21.17
N ASP A 119 -5.15 -3.30 20.32
CA ASP A 119 -4.94 -4.70 20.66
C ASP A 119 -3.80 -5.26 19.80
N ASP A 120 -2.87 -6.00 20.39
CA ASP A 120 -1.74 -6.67 19.74
C ASP A 120 -1.88 -8.19 19.73
N SER A 121 -3.03 -8.72 20.18
CA SER A 121 -3.29 -10.16 20.16
C SER A 121 -3.35 -10.69 18.72
N SER A 122 -2.93 -11.94 18.56
CA SER A 122 -3.04 -12.63 17.27
C SER A 122 -4.50 -12.88 16.89
N LEU A 123 -4.76 -12.98 15.60
CA LEU A 123 -6.04 -13.48 15.10
C LEU A 123 -6.27 -14.93 15.55
N ASP A 124 -7.47 -15.22 16.04
CA ASP A 124 -7.96 -16.58 16.32
C ASP A 124 -8.38 -17.27 15.02
N ILE A 125 -7.41 -17.58 14.14
CA ILE A 125 -7.60 -18.26 12.85
C ILE A 125 -6.48 -19.28 12.68
N SER A 126 -6.82 -20.57 12.66
CA SER A 126 -5.88 -21.66 12.39
C SER A 126 -5.76 -21.98 10.89
N SER A 127 -6.87 -21.89 10.16
CA SER A 127 -6.88 -22.05 8.69
C SER A 127 -8.01 -21.24 8.06
N LEU A 128 -7.77 -20.75 6.84
CA LEU A 128 -8.75 -20.00 6.06
C LEU A 128 -8.48 -20.22 4.56
N GLU A 129 -9.52 -20.65 3.83
CA GLU A 129 -9.41 -20.95 2.40
C GLU A 129 -10.25 -19.96 1.57
N CYS A 130 -9.58 -19.10 0.82
CA CYS A 130 -10.20 -18.11 -0.08
C CYS A 130 -9.54 -18.19 -1.48
N PRO A 131 -9.79 -19.26 -2.26
CA PRO A 131 -9.02 -19.56 -3.47
C PRO A 131 -9.16 -18.53 -4.61
N HIS A 132 -10.18 -17.67 -4.56
CA HIS A 132 -10.43 -16.64 -5.56
C HIS A 132 -10.24 -15.23 -5.01
N LEU A 133 -9.62 -15.09 -3.83
CA LEU A 133 -9.30 -13.78 -3.28
C LEU A 133 -8.33 -13.07 -4.23
N TYR A 134 -8.64 -11.88 -4.67
CA TYR A 134 -7.69 -11.06 -5.43
C TYR A 134 -7.40 -9.73 -4.74
N GLU A 135 -8.18 -9.34 -3.72
CA GLU A 135 -7.95 -8.11 -2.99
C GLU A 135 -8.07 -8.36 -1.47
N LEU A 136 -7.00 -8.05 -0.73
CA LEU A 136 -6.94 -8.18 0.72
C LEU A 136 -6.55 -6.85 1.35
N HIS A 137 -7.44 -6.27 2.15
CA HIS A 137 -7.16 -5.12 3.00
C HIS A 137 -7.09 -5.57 4.45
N ILE A 138 -5.96 -5.33 5.10
CA ILE A 138 -5.70 -5.87 6.45
C ILE A 138 -4.71 -4.97 7.20
N ASP A 139 -4.74 -4.98 8.53
CA ASP A 139 -3.67 -4.37 9.32
C ASP A 139 -2.41 -5.25 9.32
N PRO A 140 -1.21 -4.67 9.50
CA PRO A 140 0.04 -5.41 9.36
C PRO A 140 0.21 -6.57 10.35
N GLU A 141 -0.24 -6.45 11.61
CA GLU A 141 -0.14 -7.54 12.58
C GLU A 141 -1.05 -8.71 12.20
N SER A 142 -2.28 -8.40 11.77
CA SER A 142 -3.20 -9.40 11.24
C SER A 142 -2.66 -10.09 9.97
N PHE A 143 -1.97 -9.35 9.09
CA PHE A 143 -1.26 -9.94 7.94
C PHE A 143 -0.15 -10.90 8.38
N LEU A 144 0.68 -10.51 9.35
CA LEU A 144 1.72 -11.37 9.91
C LEU A 144 1.12 -12.67 10.48
N ASN A 145 0.00 -12.59 11.22
CA ASN A 145 -0.66 -13.79 11.72
C ASN A 145 -1.16 -14.71 10.60
N LEU A 146 -1.72 -14.14 9.53
CA LEU A 146 -2.16 -14.94 8.37
C LEU A 146 -0.98 -15.59 7.63
N ALA A 147 0.16 -14.91 7.55
CA ALA A 147 1.33 -15.40 6.84
C ALA A 147 2.13 -16.45 7.65
N GLU A 148 2.24 -16.27 8.97
CA GLU A 148 3.13 -17.08 9.82
C GLU A 148 2.41 -18.18 10.60
N ASP A 149 1.21 -17.91 11.11
CA ASP A 149 0.54 -18.74 12.11
C ASP A 149 -0.69 -19.51 11.56
N CYS A 150 -1.14 -19.15 10.36
CA CYS A 150 -2.35 -19.69 9.74
C CYS A 150 -2.00 -20.54 8.51
N ASP A 151 -2.70 -21.67 8.33
CA ASP A 151 -2.70 -22.43 7.08
C ASP A 151 -3.52 -21.68 6.01
N PHE A 152 -3.11 -20.44 5.69
CA PHE A 152 -3.77 -19.61 4.69
C PHE A 152 -3.31 -20.04 3.29
N ILE A 153 -4.25 -20.53 2.50
CA ILE A 153 -3.97 -20.88 1.10
C ILE A 153 -4.05 -19.60 0.27
N TRP A 154 -2.88 -19.05 -0.06
CA TRP A 154 -2.80 -17.89 -0.94
C TRP A 154 -3.45 -18.19 -2.30
N PRO A 155 -4.25 -17.25 -2.82
CA PRO A 155 -4.94 -17.41 -4.10
C PRO A 155 -3.92 -17.58 -5.23
N SER A 156 -4.12 -18.60 -6.05
CA SER A 156 -3.31 -18.91 -7.24
C SER A 156 -4.23 -19.09 -8.44
N GLY A 157 -3.77 -18.69 -9.62
CA GLY A 157 -4.51 -18.78 -10.87
C GLY A 157 -5.60 -17.71 -10.98
N GLY A 158 -5.24 -16.53 -11.49
CA GLY A 158 -6.21 -15.46 -11.75
C GLY A 158 -5.58 -14.14 -12.15
N ASP A 159 -6.38 -13.09 -12.00
CA ASP A 159 -5.97 -11.69 -12.11
C ASP A 159 -4.93 -11.32 -11.04
N GLU A 160 -4.36 -10.12 -11.16
CA GLU A 160 -3.35 -9.60 -10.23
C GLU A 160 -3.90 -9.50 -8.79
N PHE A 161 -3.21 -10.11 -7.81
CA PHE A 161 -3.56 -10.01 -6.39
C PHE A 161 -3.06 -8.68 -5.82
N ALA A 162 -3.93 -7.95 -5.12
CA ALA A 162 -3.60 -6.70 -4.46
C ALA A 162 -3.68 -6.85 -2.94
N LEU A 163 -2.55 -6.61 -2.27
CA LEU A 163 -2.44 -6.56 -0.82
C LEU A 163 -2.39 -5.10 -0.36
N HIS A 164 -3.37 -4.67 0.42
CA HIS A 164 -3.45 -3.35 1.01
C HIS A 164 -3.25 -3.42 2.53
N ILE A 165 -2.09 -2.98 2.97
CA ILE A 165 -1.70 -2.93 4.38
C ILE A 165 -2.10 -1.56 4.93
N THR A 166 -3.08 -1.59 5.81
CA THR A 166 -3.73 -0.40 6.36
C THR A 166 -2.98 0.16 7.57
N SER A 167 -3.41 1.35 8.03
CA SER A 167 -2.70 2.12 9.05
C SER A 167 -2.49 1.35 10.36
N TRP A 168 -1.27 1.47 10.90
CA TRP A 168 -0.88 0.89 12.18
C TRP A 168 -0.04 1.89 12.97
N LYS A 169 -0.65 2.48 14.00
CA LYS A 169 -0.01 3.44 14.90
C LYS A 169 -0.34 3.06 16.34
N PRO A 170 0.33 2.03 16.88
CA PRO A 170 0.06 1.54 18.22
C PRO A 170 0.43 2.61 19.25
N THR A 171 -0.30 2.65 20.37
CA THR A 171 -0.02 3.65 21.43
C THR A 171 1.33 3.40 22.10
N ARG A 172 1.80 2.14 22.10
CA ARG A 172 3.09 1.73 22.67
C ARG A 172 4.08 1.48 21.54
N PRO A 173 5.25 2.15 21.52
CA PRO A 173 6.28 1.90 20.52
C PRO A 173 6.79 0.45 20.49
N SER A 174 6.72 -0.28 21.61
CA SER A 174 7.08 -1.71 21.66
C SER A 174 6.20 -2.61 20.79
N ASN A 175 5.04 -2.12 20.35
CA ASN A 175 4.04 -2.87 19.59
C ASN A 175 4.04 -2.46 18.11
N THR A 176 5.05 -1.71 17.65
CA THR A 176 5.24 -1.43 16.23
C THR A 176 5.59 -2.70 15.48
N VAL A 177 5.23 -2.74 14.20
CA VAL A 177 5.44 -3.90 13.33
C VAL A 177 6.92 -4.19 13.21
N ASN A 178 7.29 -5.47 13.35
CA ASN A 178 8.66 -5.90 13.14
C ASN A 178 9.01 -5.85 11.64
N SER A 179 9.91 -4.93 11.24
CA SER A 179 10.28 -4.75 9.81
C SER A 179 10.75 -6.06 9.18
N PRO A 180 11.65 -6.84 9.83
CA PRO A 180 12.04 -8.14 9.30
C PRO A 180 10.96 -9.16 9.06
N ARG A 181 10.11 -9.39 10.06
CA ARG A 181 9.03 -10.36 9.94
C ARG A 181 8.08 -9.97 8.83
N PHE A 182 7.79 -8.68 8.72
CA PHE A 182 6.92 -8.15 7.67
C PHE A 182 7.48 -8.37 6.27
N ILE A 183 8.78 -8.09 6.07
CA ILE A 183 9.45 -8.36 4.79
C ILE A 183 9.48 -9.86 4.49
N GLN A 184 9.72 -10.70 5.51
CA GLN A 184 9.70 -12.15 5.34
C GLN A 184 8.31 -12.64 4.91
N ALA A 185 7.24 -12.15 5.54
CA ALA A 185 5.87 -12.48 5.17
C ALA A 185 5.54 -12.07 3.71
N LEU A 186 6.04 -10.92 3.24
CA LEU A 186 5.89 -10.54 1.82
C LEU A 186 6.62 -11.49 0.85
N ARG A 187 7.79 -12.02 1.25
CA ARG A 187 8.49 -13.03 0.45
C ARG A 187 7.72 -14.35 0.42
N ASP A 188 7.24 -14.79 1.57
CA ASP A 188 6.51 -16.05 1.70
C ASP A 188 5.23 -15.98 0.87
N LEU A 189 4.56 -14.81 0.82
CA LEU A 189 3.47 -14.53 -0.11
C LEU A 189 3.90 -14.69 -1.58
N GLY A 190 5.01 -14.07 -1.99
CA GLY A 190 5.54 -14.19 -3.35
C GLY A 190 5.86 -15.63 -3.76
N GLU A 191 6.57 -16.36 -2.90
CA GLU A 191 6.94 -17.78 -3.13
C GLU A 191 5.71 -18.70 -3.14
N ALA A 192 4.73 -18.44 -2.27
CA ALA A 192 3.50 -19.24 -2.23
C ALA A 192 2.66 -19.06 -3.50
N ARG A 193 2.57 -17.82 -4.02
CA ARG A 193 1.74 -17.52 -5.20
C ARG A 193 2.41 -17.85 -6.53
N LYS A 194 3.71 -17.55 -6.68
CA LYS A 194 4.46 -17.68 -7.95
C LYS A 194 3.83 -16.91 -9.11
N GLU A 195 3.13 -15.83 -8.79
CA GLU A 195 2.34 -14.98 -9.68
C GLU A 195 2.46 -13.52 -9.24
N SER A 196 2.23 -12.59 -10.17
CA SER A 196 2.37 -11.16 -9.89
C SER A 196 1.40 -10.67 -8.81
N PHE A 197 1.88 -9.78 -7.93
CA PHE A 197 1.04 -9.06 -6.99
C PHE A 197 1.43 -7.59 -6.83
N ALA A 198 0.45 -6.80 -6.41
CA ALA A 198 0.61 -5.44 -5.97
C ALA A 198 0.59 -5.36 -4.44
N VAL A 199 1.41 -4.46 -3.88
CA VAL A 199 1.40 -4.15 -2.44
C VAL A 199 1.21 -2.65 -2.26
N GLU A 200 0.25 -2.28 -1.42
CA GLU A 200 0.09 -0.93 -0.89
C GLU A 200 0.31 -0.96 0.63
N ILE A 201 1.14 -0.05 1.15
CA ILE A 201 1.42 0.08 2.59
C ILE A 201 1.17 1.53 2.97
N GLN A 202 0.19 1.75 3.86
CA GLN A 202 -0.25 3.07 4.26
C GLN A 202 -0.11 3.27 5.77
N ASP A 203 0.59 4.34 6.17
CA ASP A 203 0.57 4.88 7.53
C ASP A 203 0.93 3.83 8.62
N VAL A 204 1.93 2.99 8.36
CA VAL A 204 2.41 1.94 9.28
C VAL A 204 3.66 2.41 10.03
N SER A 205 3.66 2.21 11.35
CA SER A 205 4.83 2.40 12.20
C SER A 205 5.59 1.09 12.39
N PHE A 206 6.84 1.09 11.94
CA PHE A 206 7.75 -0.06 12.03
C PHE A 206 8.78 0.12 13.14
N ASN A 207 9.19 -0.99 13.76
CA ASN A 207 10.27 -0.97 14.74
C ASN A 207 11.61 -0.64 14.05
N HIS A 208 12.47 0.06 14.77
CA HIS A 208 13.81 0.40 14.26
C HIS A 208 14.87 -0.60 14.69
N ASP A 209 14.64 -1.41 15.73
CA ASP A 209 15.74 -2.12 16.39
C ASP A 209 16.36 -3.29 15.59
N ASP A 210 15.74 -3.72 14.47
CA ASP A 210 16.15 -4.90 13.72
C ASP A 210 16.69 -4.57 12.32
N PHE A 211 17.94 -4.13 12.32
CA PHE A 211 18.56 -3.49 11.16
C PHE A 211 19.27 -4.42 10.17
N TYR A 212 19.18 -5.74 10.33
CA TYR A 212 19.93 -6.63 9.44
C TYR A 212 19.21 -7.93 9.12
N ILE A 213 18.74 -8.03 7.88
CA ILE A 213 18.23 -9.27 7.31
C ILE A 213 18.95 -9.44 6.01
N ARG A 214 19.81 -10.46 5.93
CA ARG A 214 20.14 -11.01 4.63
C ARG A 214 19.06 -12.01 4.30
N GLY A 215 18.32 -11.76 3.24
CA GLY A 215 17.40 -12.75 2.70
C GLY A 215 17.22 -12.58 1.20
N ALA A 216 16.44 -13.50 0.63
CA ALA A 216 16.07 -13.48 -0.78
C ALA A 216 15.31 -12.19 -1.15
N PRO A 217 15.25 -11.80 -2.43
CA PRO A 217 14.34 -10.75 -2.84
C PRO A 217 12.88 -11.16 -2.72
N ILE A 218 11.98 -10.17 -2.73
CA ILE A 218 10.54 -10.37 -2.87
C ILE A 218 10.27 -10.61 -4.36
N GLU A 219 10.09 -11.87 -4.75
CA GLU A 219 9.79 -12.24 -6.13
C GLU A 219 8.35 -11.89 -6.52
N TYR A 220 8.09 -11.68 -7.81
CA TYR A 220 6.76 -11.42 -8.40
C TYR A 220 6.06 -10.13 -7.93
N LEU A 221 6.74 -9.21 -7.25
CA LEU A 221 6.20 -7.89 -6.93
C LEU A 221 6.09 -7.04 -8.20
N TYR A 222 4.86 -6.75 -8.64
CA TYR A 222 4.61 -5.98 -9.87
C TYR A 222 4.42 -4.49 -9.61
N SER A 223 3.73 -4.14 -8.52
CA SER A 223 3.43 -2.75 -8.17
C SER A 223 3.61 -2.54 -6.67
N LEU A 224 4.21 -1.41 -6.31
CA LEU A 224 4.47 -1.04 -4.92
C LEU A 224 3.99 0.38 -4.65
N ARG A 225 3.11 0.55 -3.68
CA ARG A 225 2.61 1.85 -3.22
C ARG A 225 2.89 2.04 -1.75
N LEU A 226 3.58 3.12 -1.41
CA LEU A 226 4.06 3.43 -0.06
C LEU A 226 3.55 4.82 0.31
N GLN A 227 2.83 4.93 1.41
CA GLN A 227 2.22 6.18 1.84
C GLN A 227 2.44 6.44 3.33
N GLY A 228 2.93 7.63 3.67
CA GLY A 228 3.03 8.08 5.07
C GLY A 228 3.97 7.23 5.94
N LEU A 229 4.96 6.59 5.32
CA LEU A 229 5.97 5.78 6.02
C LEU A 229 7.14 6.65 6.45
N THR A 230 7.68 6.37 7.64
CA THR A 230 8.81 7.12 8.21
C THR A 230 9.93 6.19 8.66
N GLY A 231 11.14 6.72 8.77
CA GLY A 231 12.29 5.99 9.31
C GLY A 231 13.04 5.18 8.26
N PHE A 232 13.55 4.03 8.68
CA PHE A 232 14.46 3.19 7.88
C PHE A 232 13.77 2.10 7.06
N PHE A 233 12.48 1.85 7.30
CA PHE A 233 11.74 0.75 6.66
C PHE A 233 11.83 0.79 5.13
N LEU A 234 11.74 1.97 4.52
CA LEU A 234 11.84 2.11 3.06
C LEU A 234 13.19 1.61 2.53
N SER A 235 14.28 1.96 3.20
CA SER A 235 15.62 1.51 2.82
C SER A 235 15.72 -0.01 2.94
N ILE A 236 15.24 -0.58 4.04
CA ILE A 236 15.24 -2.02 4.27
C ILE A 236 14.35 -2.75 3.24
N LEU A 237 13.18 -2.20 2.91
CA LEU A 237 12.29 -2.78 1.91
C LEU A 237 12.96 -2.81 0.53
N PHE A 238 13.57 -1.71 0.10
CA PHE A 238 14.24 -1.63 -1.20
C PHE A 238 15.45 -2.55 -1.32
N GLU A 239 16.14 -2.86 -0.23
CA GLU A 239 17.20 -3.88 -0.24
C GLU A 239 16.69 -5.28 -0.62
N HIS A 240 15.39 -5.50 -0.50
CA HIS A 240 14.72 -6.77 -0.78
C HIS A 240 13.92 -6.76 -2.07
N ILE A 241 14.01 -5.68 -2.85
CA ILE A 241 13.51 -5.63 -4.22
C ILE A 241 14.72 -5.85 -5.13
N ASP A 242 14.66 -6.86 -6.01
CA ASP A 242 15.74 -7.19 -6.93
C ASP A 242 15.18 -7.28 -8.36
N PHE A 243 16.08 -7.36 -9.33
CA PHE A 243 15.73 -7.36 -10.74
C PHE A 243 15.10 -8.70 -11.19
N PRO A 244 13.99 -8.67 -11.96
CA PRO A 244 13.23 -7.49 -12.37
C PRO A 244 12.41 -6.92 -11.21
N GLY A 245 12.60 -5.63 -10.93
CA GLY A 245 11.82 -4.92 -9.91
C GLY A 245 10.39 -4.65 -10.37
N PRO A 246 9.55 -4.03 -9.52
CA PRO A 246 8.19 -3.66 -9.87
C PRO A 246 8.15 -2.70 -11.05
N ASN A 247 7.13 -2.84 -11.89
CA ASN A 247 6.84 -1.94 -12.99
C ASN A 247 6.57 -0.51 -12.48
N GLN A 248 5.96 -0.38 -11.31
CA GLN A 248 5.60 0.92 -10.76
C GLN A 248 5.85 0.98 -9.26
N ILE A 249 6.57 2.02 -8.83
CA ILE A 249 6.79 2.36 -7.42
C ILE A 249 6.17 3.73 -7.17
N TYR A 250 5.16 3.81 -6.31
CA TYR A 250 4.53 5.04 -5.87
C TYR A 250 4.92 5.32 -4.41
N ILE A 251 5.48 6.50 -4.14
CA ILE A 251 5.88 6.92 -2.79
C ILE A 251 5.26 8.28 -2.53
N SER A 252 4.44 8.37 -1.47
CA SER A 252 3.75 9.62 -1.12
C SER A 252 3.86 9.95 0.36
N HIS A 253 4.14 11.21 0.69
CA HIS A 253 4.21 11.69 2.08
C HIS A 253 5.18 10.91 2.98
N CYS A 254 6.18 10.24 2.42
CA CYS A 254 7.13 9.45 3.18
C CYS A 254 8.37 10.25 3.57
N ASP A 255 9.04 9.80 4.63
CA ASP A 255 10.36 10.27 5.03
C ASP A 255 11.34 9.10 5.17
N MET A 256 12.45 9.17 4.43
CA MET A 256 13.50 8.16 4.43
C MET A 256 14.66 8.64 5.29
N GLU A 257 14.80 8.05 6.47
CA GLU A 257 15.92 8.36 7.37
C GLU A 257 17.25 7.77 6.86
N GLY A 258 18.34 8.01 7.59
CA GLY A 258 19.72 7.78 7.16
C GLY A 258 20.05 6.39 6.61
N ASP A 259 21.29 6.23 6.16
CA ASP A 259 21.76 4.89 5.82
C ASP A 259 21.98 4.08 7.09
N VAL A 260 21.30 2.96 7.21
CA VAL A 260 21.51 2.01 8.32
C VAL A 260 22.77 1.19 8.09
N ASN A 261 23.19 1.04 6.83
CA ASN A 261 24.24 0.09 6.52
C ASN A 261 25.57 0.58 7.08
N THR A 262 26.05 -0.15 8.09
CA THR A 262 27.40 -0.05 8.64
C THR A 262 28.48 -0.19 7.57
N ASP A 263 28.15 -0.89 6.48
CA ASP A 263 29.05 -1.13 5.35
C ASP A 263 29.03 0.01 4.33
N GLY A 264 28.14 0.99 4.49
CA GLY A 264 28.02 2.19 3.64
C GLY A 264 27.65 1.91 2.18
N GLN A 265 27.23 0.68 1.86
CA GLN A 265 26.77 0.31 0.53
C GLN A 265 25.24 0.34 0.49
N ARG A 266 24.69 1.30 -0.25
CA ARG A 266 23.27 1.31 -0.60
C ARG A 266 23.01 0.32 -1.71
N ARG A 267 21.92 -0.43 -1.58
CA ARG A 267 21.39 -1.19 -2.72
C ARG A 267 20.62 -0.25 -3.63
N ALA A 268 20.69 -0.59 -4.91
CA ALA A 268 19.88 0.07 -5.89
C ALA A 268 18.41 -0.30 -5.72
N VAL A 269 17.52 0.62 -6.08
CA VAL A 269 16.09 0.37 -6.16
C VAL A 269 15.78 0.01 -7.60
N ASP A 270 15.53 -1.27 -7.87
CA ASP A 270 15.15 -1.73 -9.21
C ASP A 270 13.64 -1.53 -9.44
N GLY A 271 13.28 -1.11 -10.66
CA GLY A 271 11.90 -0.92 -11.10
C GLY A 271 11.85 -0.15 -12.43
N ASP A 272 10.67 -0.03 -13.06
CA ASP A 272 10.54 0.66 -14.34
C ASP A 272 10.22 2.15 -14.17
N GLU A 273 9.15 2.46 -13.42
CA GLU A 273 8.70 3.82 -13.11
C GLU A 273 8.71 4.12 -11.60
N LEU A 274 9.32 5.24 -11.22
CA LEU A 274 9.27 5.80 -9.87
C LEU A 274 8.39 7.05 -9.83
N HIS A 275 7.39 7.06 -8.97
CA HIS A 275 6.46 8.16 -8.76
C HIS A 275 6.61 8.67 -7.33
N LEU A 276 7.02 9.93 -7.18
CA LEU A 276 7.22 10.60 -5.91
C LEU A 276 6.21 11.74 -5.76
N ASP A 277 5.44 11.72 -4.68
CA ASP A 277 4.39 12.71 -4.42
C ASP A 277 4.53 13.32 -3.01
N ASN A 278 4.51 14.66 -2.95
CA ASN A 278 4.48 15.42 -1.70
C ASN A 278 5.60 15.05 -0.71
N ILE A 279 6.79 14.78 -1.23
CA ILE A 279 7.98 14.52 -0.42
C ILE A 279 8.61 15.87 -0.03
N ARG A 280 8.57 16.16 1.27
CA ARG A 280 8.99 17.46 1.81
C ARG A 280 10.49 17.60 1.99
N SER A 281 11.17 16.51 2.33
CA SER A 281 12.61 16.49 2.62
C SER A 281 13.41 16.30 1.33
N SER A 282 14.25 17.28 0.98
CA SER A 282 15.18 17.17 -0.15
C SER A 282 16.13 15.98 0.00
N THR A 283 16.61 15.74 1.22
CA THR A 283 17.48 14.60 1.51
C THR A 283 16.76 13.30 1.22
N SER A 284 15.55 13.12 1.72
CA SER A 284 14.79 11.87 1.57
C SER A 284 14.42 11.62 0.11
N LEU A 285 14.02 12.67 -0.60
CA LEU A 285 13.78 12.60 -2.04
C LEU A 285 15.05 12.20 -2.80
N LEU A 286 16.19 12.83 -2.52
CA LEU A 286 17.46 12.46 -3.16
C LEU A 286 17.82 11.00 -2.88
N ARG A 287 17.61 10.50 -1.65
CA ARG A 287 17.86 9.09 -1.31
C ARG A 287 17.01 8.12 -2.12
N MET A 288 15.75 8.45 -2.37
CA MET A 288 14.83 7.64 -3.19
C MET A 288 15.24 7.62 -4.66
N ILE A 289 15.76 8.75 -5.18
CA ILE A 289 16.15 8.89 -6.58
C ILE A 289 17.54 8.33 -6.85
N GLN A 290 18.55 8.66 -6.03
CA GLN A 290 19.95 8.48 -6.40
C GLN A 290 20.32 7.05 -6.83
N ASP A 291 19.70 6.06 -6.19
CA ASP A 291 19.99 4.65 -6.37
C ASP A 291 18.92 3.93 -7.21
N PHE A 292 17.93 4.65 -7.74
CA PHE A 292 16.89 4.08 -8.60
C PHE A 292 17.44 3.69 -9.97
N ARG A 293 17.07 2.49 -10.43
CA ARG A 293 17.54 1.86 -11.67
C ARG A 293 16.45 1.68 -12.73
N GLY A 294 15.42 2.51 -12.70
CA GLY A 294 14.43 2.58 -13.78
C GLY A 294 14.72 3.64 -14.83
N PHE A 295 13.82 3.73 -15.80
CA PHE A 295 13.92 4.65 -16.93
C PHE A 295 13.02 5.88 -16.77
N LYS A 296 11.99 5.82 -15.92
CA LYS A 296 11.03 6.93 -15.75
C LYS A 296 10.92 7.38 -14.29
N VAL A 297 11.04 8.69 -14.07
CA VAL A 297 10.83 9.31 -12.75
C VAL A 297 9.77 10.40 -12.88
N ARG A 298 8.76 10.38 -12.00
CA ARG A 298 7.73 11.41 -11.89
C ARG A 298 7.75 12.02 -10.50
N ILE A 299 7.78 13.35 -10.43
CA ILE A 299 7.90 14.09 -9.19
C ILE A 299 6.77 15.12 -9.15
N ASN A 300 5.78 14.89 -8.29
CA ASN A 300 4.59 15.72 -8.17
C ASN A 300 4.56 16.40 -6.81
N ASP A 301 4.33 17.71 -6.82
CA ASP A 301 4.04 18.53 -5.64
C ASP A 301 5.04 18.30 -4.48
N CYS A 302 6.31 18.04 -4.79
CA CYS A 302 7.37 17.73 -3.82
C CYS A 302 8.15 18.99 -3.43
N PRO A 303 7.93 19.60 -2.25
CA PRO A 303 8.69 20.79 -1.83
C PRO A 303 10.19 20.50 -1.63
N GLY A 304 10.54 19.23 -1.39
CA GLY A 304 11.92 18.80 -1.30
C GLY A 304 12.67 18.86 -2.64
N PHE A 305 11.96 18.89 -3.77
CA PHE A 305 12.56 18.97 -5.10
C PHE A 305 12.93 20.41 -5.46
N ASN A 306 14.18 20.77 -5.22
CA ASN A 306 14.73 22.12 -5.39
C ASN A 306 16.11 22.09 -6.07
N ASP A 307 16.73 23.26 -6.23
CA ASP A 307 18.03 23.43 -6.89
C ASP A 307 19.14 22.55 -6.31
N TRP A 308 19.09 22.25 -5.01
CA TRP A 308 20.07 21.37 -4.38
C TRP A 308 19.92 19.92 -4.86
N VAL A 309 18.69 19.41 -5.01
CA VAL A 309 18.44 18.07 -5.57
C VAL A 309 18.88 18.02 -7.03
N LEU A 310 18.52 19.05 -7.82
CA LEU A 310 18.94 19.13 -9.23
C LEU A 310 20.47 19.15 -9.37
N GLY A 311 21.15 19.95 -8.54
CA GLY A 311 22.61 19.98 -8.49
C GLY A 311 23.23 18.63 -8.09
N ALA A 312 22.59 17.90 -7.17
CA ALA A 312 23.00 16.55 -6.80
C ALA A 312 22.78 15.55 -7.95
N MET A 313 21.70 15.67 -8.71
CA MET A 313 21.42 14.86 -9.90
C MET A 313 22.36 15.17 -11.08
N ALA A 314 22.89 16.39 -11.13
CA ALA A 314 23.87 16.83 -12.14
C ALA A 314 25.29 16.29 -11.87
N PHE A 315 25.60 15.92 -10.61
CA PHE A 315 26.95 15.58 -10.21
C PHE A 315 27.27 14.09 -10.48
N VAL A 316 28.41 13.84 -11.15
CA VAL A 316 28.96 12.49 -11.32
C VAL A 316 29.78 12.13 -10.09
N CYS A 317 29.36 11.11 -9.36
CA CYS A 317 30.17 10.61 -8.24
C CYS A 317 31.48 10.02 -8.76
N GLU A 318 32.63 10.66 -8.48
CA GLU A 318 33.95 10.24 -9.00
C GLU A 318 34.28 8.76 -8.73
N LYS A 319 33.83 8.24 -7.57
CA LYS A 319 34.09 6.84 -7.18
C LYS A 319 33.32 5.83 -8.02
N GLN A 320 32.12 6.16 -8.45
CA GLN A 320 31.24 5.26 -9.19
C GLN A 320 31.15 5.61 -10.67
N GLN A 321 31.61 6.80 -11.07
CA GLN A 321 31.50 7.37 -12.42
C GLN A 321 30.05 7.32 -12.93
N ARG A 322 29.09 7.60 -12.04
CA ARG A 322 27.65 7.52 -12.33
C ARG A 322 26.92 8.74 -11.77
N PHE A 323 25.88 9.15 -12.49
CA PHE A 323 24.86 10.09 -12.01
C PHE A 323 23.89 9.38 -11.06
N ALA A 324 23.28 10.15 -10.15
CA ALA A 324 22.05 9.73 -9.48
C ALA A 324 21.00 9.37 -10.54
N CYS A 325 20.30 8.23 -10.44
CA CYS A 325 19.38 7.77 -11.50
C CYS A 325 20.05 7.64 -12.89
N SER A 326 21.16 6.92 -13.01
CA SER A 326 21.94 6.87 -14.26
C SER A 326 21.19 6.30 -15.47
N SER A 327 20.15 5.48 -15.23
CA SER A 327 19.34 4.83 -16.27
C SER A 327 18.10 5.63 -16.68
N MET A 328 17.82 6.74 -16.00
CA MET A 328 16.63 7.55 -16.24
C MET A 328 16.73 8.28 -17.58
N THR A 329 15.75 8.04 -18.46
CA THR A 329 15.59 8.72 -19.75
C THR A 329 14.35 9.62 -19.80
N SER A 330 13.36 9.38 -18.94
CA SER A 330 12.13 10.19 -18.85
C SER A 330 11.98 10.80 -17.44
N LEU A 331 11.77 12.12 -17.39
CA LEU A 331 11.58 12.89 -16.15
C LEU A 331 10.36 13.80 -16.27
N SER A 332 9.36 13.60 -15.43
CA SER A 332 8.19 14.48 -15.33
C SER A 332 8.19 15.19 -13.97
N ILE A 333 8.10 16.52 -13.98
CA ILE A 333 8.11 17.37 -12.78
C ILE A 333 6.86 18.24 -12.77
N LYS A 334 6.07 18.14 -11.71
CA LYS A 334 4.84 18.91 -11.53
C LYS A 334 4.81 19.64 -10.19
N GLY A 335 4.49 20.92 -10.20
CA GLY A 335 4.19 21.69 -8.97
C GLY A 335 5.37 21.83 -7.98
N CYS A 336 6.61 21.67 -8.45
CA CYS A 336 7.82 21.77 -7.64
C CYS A 336 8.47 23.15 -7.74
N THR A 337 9.30 23.51 -6.75
CA THR A 337 9.95 24.83 -6.66
C THR A 337 11.46 24.73 -6.89
N PHE A 338 11.91 25.07 -8.10
CA PHE A 338 13.32 25.11 -8.48
C PHE A 338 13.59 26.25 -9.49
N SER A 339 14.84 26.65 -9.67
CA SER A 339 15.25 27.61 -10.68
C SER A 339 15.41 26.94 -12.06
N PRO A 340 14.91 27.56 -13.13
CA PRO A 340 15.13 27.08 -14.51
C PRO A 340 16.59 26.81 -14.87
N ASP A 341 17.51 27.66 -14.40
CA ASP A 341 18.95 27.49 -14.62
C ASP A 341 19.51 26.22 -13.96
N ALA A 342 19.04 25.87 -12.75
CA ALA A 342 19.46 24.63 -12.10
C ALA A 342 18.98 23.40 -12.88
N LEU A 343 17.76 23.43 -13.44
CA LEU A 343 17.25 22.34 -14.27
C LEU A 343 18.07 22.20 -15.55
N LYS A 344 18.32 23.32 -16.24
CA LYS A 344 19.18 23.36 -17.43
C LYS A 344 20.56 22.81 -17.14
N CYS A 345 21.21 23.27 -16.06
CA CYS A 345 22.53 22.80 -15.66
C CYS A 345 22.56 21.29 -15.42
N MET A 346 21.52 20.73 -14.78
CA MET A 346 21.39 19.29 -14.59
C MET A 346 21.31 18.52 -15.91
N CYS A 347 20.49 19.00 -16.86
CA CYS A 347 20.40 18.41 -18.19
C CYS A 347 21.73 18.54 -18.98
N GLU A 348 22.38 19.71 -18.95
CA GLU A 348 23.67 19.97 -19.60
C GLU A 348 24.74 18.99 -19.13
N MET A 349 24.84 18.77 -17.82
CA MET A 349 25.84 17.87 -17.23
C MET A 349 25.63 16.41 -17.61
N ARG A 350 24.42 16.04 -18.03
CA ARG A 350 24.04 14.70 -18.49
C ARG A 350 24.12 14.52 -20.01
N LEU A 351 24.44 15.57 -20.77
CA LEU A 351 24.59 15.45 -22.22
C LEU A 351 25.74 14.49 -22.56
N GLY A 352 25.41 13.44 -23.33
CA GLY A 352 26.36 12.43 -23.79
C GLY A 352 26.60 11.29 -22.80
N ALA A 353 26.12 11.40 -21.56
CA ALA A 353 26.17 10.33 -20.56
C ALA A 353 24.95 10.43 -19.64
N GLY A 354 23.95 9.55 -19.84
CA GLY A 354 22.70 9.59 -19.07
C GLY A 354 21.76 10.72 -19.51
N THR A 355 21.73 11.01 -20.82
CA THR A 355 20.85 12.00 -21.44
C THR A 355 19.40 11.74 -21.06
N ILE A 356 18.68 12.82 -20.74
CA ILE A 356 17.23 12.80 -20.56
C ILE A 356 16.60 13.04 -21.92
N GLU A 357 15.85 12.07 -22.42
CA GLU A 357 15.20 12.08 -23.73
C GLU A 357 13.82 12.75 -23.65
N ASP A 358 13.07 12.48 -22.57
CA ASP A 358 11.73 13.01 -22.32
C ASP A 358 11.71 13.84 -21.03
N LEU A 359 11.35 15.12 -21.15
CA LEU A 359 11.26 16.06 -20.05
C LEU A 359 9.92 16.82 -20.10
N ASP A 360 9.05 16.52 -19.14
CA ASP A 360 7.76 17.18 -18.95
C ASP A 360 7.78 18.06 -17.69
N VAL A 361 7.55 19.37 -17.83
CA VAL A 361 7.60 20.31 -16.70
C VAL A 361 6.32 21.13 -16.63
N SER A 362 5.53 20.92 -15.58
CA SER A 362 4.28 21.66 -15.36
C SER A 362 4.19 22.29 -13.96
N GLY A 363 3.55 23.46 -13.86
CA GLY A 363 3.41 24.16 -12.57
C GLY A 363 4.72 24.64 -11.91
N ALA A 364 5.83 24.65 -12.65
CA ALA A 364 7.12 25.21 -12.24
C ALA A 364 7.20 26.72 -12.53
N PRO A 365 8.22 27.44 -12.03
CA PRO A 365 8.47 28.83 -12.43
C PRO A 365 8.58 28.97 -13.96
N PRO A 366 8.06 30.07 -14.54
CA PRO A 366 8.02 30.24 -15.99
C PRO A 366 9.43 30.29 -16.57
N LEU A 367 9.62 29.59 -17.70
CA LEU A 367 10.84 29.67 -18.50
C LEU A 367 10.83 30.95 -19.35
N ASP A 368 11.98 31.62 -19.43
CA ASP A 368 12.18 32.62 -20.47
C ASP A 368 12.35 31.95 -21.85
N GLU A 369 12.30 32.75 -22.91
CA GLU A 369 12.36 32.28 -24.30
C GLU A 369 13.71 31.62 -24.62
N HIS A 370 14.80 32.09 -24.02
CA HIS A 370 16.15 31.58 -24.27
C HIS A 370 16.32 30.18 -23.67
N LEU A 371 15.89 29.97 -22.43
CA LEU A 371 15.92 28.69 -21.75
C LEU A 371 14.98 27.69 -22.43
N ARG A 372 13.77 28.12 -22.81
CA ARG A 372 12.84 27.27 -23.56
C ARG A 372 13.46 26.79 -24.88
N ALA A 373 14.10 27.70 -25.63
CA ALA A 373 14.78 27.34 -26.87
C ALA A 373 15.90 26.32 -26.63
N TRP A 374 16.67 26.48 -25.55
CA TRP A 374 17.71 25.53 -25.18
C TRP A 374 17.16 24.12 -24.93
N PHE A 375 16.07 23.98 -24.16
CA PHE A 375 15.47 22.66 -23.90
C PHE A 375 14.95 22.00 -25.19
N VAL A 376 14.28 22.76 -26.07
CA VAL A 376 13.77 22.25 -27.36
C VAL A 376 14.90 21.79 -28.29
N GLU A 377 16.09 22.39 -28.21
CA GLU A 377 17.24 22.01 -29.02
C GLU A 377 18.01 20.79 -28.48
N ASN A 378 17.96 20.55 -27.15
CA ASN A 378 18.84 19.59 -26.47
C ASN A 378 18.10 18.41 -25.81
N VAL A 379 16.76 18.42 -25.79
CA VAL A 379 15.91 17.35 -25.26
C VAL A 379 14.94 16.90 -26.37
N ASP A 380 14.86 15.60 -26.62
CA ASP A 380 14.11 15.05 -27.76
C ASP A 380 12.61 15.35 -27.65
N GLU A 381 12.03 15.11 -26.47
CA GLU A 381 10.64 15.43 -26.15
C GLU A 381 10.57 16.37 -24.95
N PHE A 382 10.19 17.63 -25.18
CA PHE A 382 10.07 18.66 -24.14
C PHE A 382 8.68 19.29 -24.13
N SER A 383 7.98 19.26 -22.99
CA SER A 383 6.62 19.83 -22.83
C SER A 383 6.43 20.75 -21.63
#